data_AF-A0A9D4WDH0-F1
#
_entry.id   AF-A0A9D4WDH0-F1
#
_cell.length_a   1.000
_cell.length_b   1.000
_cell.length_c   1.000
_cell.angle_alpha   90.00
_cell.angle_beta   90.00
_cell.angle_gamma   90.00
#
_symmetry.space_group_name_H-M   'P 1'
#
loop_
_entity.id
_entity.type
_entity.pdbx_description
1 polymer ?
#
loop_
_entity_poly.entity_id
_entity_poly.type
_entity_poly.pdbx_seq_one_letter_code
_entity_poly.pdbx_strand_id
1 'polypeptide(L)'
;MGGLFAIANRVDSIHRRPWIGFQSWRAAGRKVSLSVEAEKVLEETMHESVRGDVIYFWGRVDLDGSVIGSNNALTFWSMCDILNGGNCRNVFQDSFRQMYALPPNAEGLPPMPEDGGYWSALHSWVMPTPSFLEFVMFSRMFVDSIDAFHRDSGKYSMCLLGSSEIEEKHCYCRVLELLINVWAYHSARKMVYINPNTGSMEEQHLIEHRKGYMWAKYFNSSLLKSMDEDLGEAADDGDDPRENWLWPMTGEVHWQGIYEREREERYRTKMDKKRKTKEKLYERMKYGYKQKSLGL
;
A
#
# COMPACT_ATOMS: atom_id res chain seq x y z
N MET A 1 -3.70 -2.63 8.70
CA MET A 1 -3.41 -1.19 8.52
C MET A 1 -1.97 -0.88 8.90
N GLY A 2 -1.63 -0.81 10.20
CA GLY A 2 -0.31 -0.36 10.65
C GLY A 2 0.89 -1.11 10.05
N GLY A 3 0.85 -2.44 9.91
CA GLY A 3 2.00 -3.20 9.41
C GLY A 3 2.39 -2.93 7.95
N LEU A 4 1.43 -2.88 7.03
CA LEU A 4 1.69 -2.66 5.59
C LEU A 4 2.24 -1.25 5.35
N PHE A 5 1.60 -0.25 5.95
CA PHE A 5 2.01 1.15 5.86
C PHE A 5 3.30 1.45 6.65
N ALA A 6 3.51 0.83 7.81
CA ALA A 6 4.77 0.99 8.57
C ALA A 6 5.96 0.31 7.89
N ILE A 7 5.76 -0.80 7.18
CA ILE A 7 6.83 -1.40 6.35
C ILE A 7 7.16 -0.48 5.18
N ALA A 8 6.14 0.07 4.50
CA ALA A 8 6.35 1.01 3.40
C ALA A 8 7.12 2.26 3.82
N ASN A 9 6.84 2.81 5.01
CA ASN A 9 7.56 3.93 5.62
C ASN A 9 9.09 3.71 5.64
N ARG A 10 9.55 2.46 5.76
CA ARG A 10 10.97 2.16 5.88
C ARG A 10 11.48 1.14 4.86
N VAL A 11 10.81 0.97 3.72
CA VAL A 11 11.18 -0.07 2.74
C VAL A 11 12.66 0.00 2.36
N ASP A 12 13.22 1.18 2.06
CA ASP A 12 14.63 1.28 1.65
C ASP A 12 15.64 0.95 2.78
N SER A 13 15.21 1.10 4.04
CA SER A 13 16.04 0.79 5.21
C SER A 13 15.84 -0.62 5.77
N ILE A 14 14.65 -1.20 5.61
CA ILE A 14 14.25 -2.51 6.17
C ILE A 14 14.26 -3.61 5.10
N HIS A 15 13.94 -3.28 3.84
CA HIS A 15 13.69 -4.23 2.77
C HIS A 15 14.40 -3.86 1.47
N ARG A 16 15.63 -4.36 1.30
CA ARG A 16 16.44 -4.16 0.08
C ARG A 16 16.29 -5.28 -0.95
N ARG A 17 15.29 -6.16 -0.78
CA ARG A 17 15.09 -7.29 -1.69
C ARG A 17 14.24 -6.86 -2.89
N PRO A 18 14.43 -7.47 -4.07
CA PRO A 18 13.66 -7.15 -5.27
C PRO A 18 12.16 -7.49 -5.16
N TRP A 19 11.78 -8.36 -4.23
CA TRP A 19 10.42 -8.84 -4.03
C TRP A 19 9.97 -8.65 -2.58
N ILE A 20 8.70 -8.33 -2.38
CA ILE A 20 8.05 -8.20 -1.07
C ILE A 20 6.74 -8.97 -1.07
N GLY A 21 6.47 -9.68 0.02
CA GLY A 21 5.26 -10.48 0.19
C GLY A 21 4.65 -10.31 1.57
N PHE A 22 3.35 -10.53 1.62
CA PHE A 22 2.56 -10.48 2.85
C PHE A 22 1.77 -11.78 2.97
N GLN A 23 1.59 -12.22 4.22
CA GLN A 23 0.67 -13.29 4.57
C GLN A 23 -0.04 -12.92 5.87
N SER A 24 -1.37 -12.81 5.83
CA SER A 24 -2.16 -12.55 7.03
C SER A 24 -2.21 -13.79 7.93
N TRP A 25 -2.20 -13.59 9.25
CA TRP A 25 -2.49 -14.66 10.22
C TRP A 25 -3.86 -15.31 9.98
N ARG A 26 -4.82 -14.55 9.42
CA ARG A 26 -6.13 -15.08 9.00
C ARG A 26 -6.00 -16.11 7.87
N ALA A 27 -5.00 -15.97 7.00
CA ALA A 27 -4.73 -16.93 5.94
C ALA A 27 -4.35 -18.29 6.54
N ALA A 28 -3.46 -18.30 7.54
CA ALA A 28 -3.13 -19.51 8.30
C ALA A 28 -4.36 -20.10 9.01
N GLY A 29 -5.18 -19.25 9.64
CA GLY A 29 -6.42 -19.66 10.31
C GLY A 29 -7.46 -20.30 9.38
N ARG A 30 -7.49 -19.88 8.10
CA ARG A 30 -8.34 -20.46 7.05
C ARG A 30 -7.66 -21.58 6.25
N LYS A 31 -6.46 -22.02 6.65
CA LYS A 31 -5.65 -23.04 5.94
C LYS A 31 -5.38 -22.70 4.47
N VAL A 32 -5.25 -21.41 4.17
CA VAL A 32 -4.87 -20.90 2.84
C VAL A 32 -3.43 -20.39 2.83
N SER A 33 -2.55 -20.89 3.72
CA SER A 33 -1.11 -20.63 3.64
C SER A 33 -0.46 -21.51 2.57
N LEU A 34 0.61 -21.04 1.95
CA LEU A 34 1.40 -21.87 1.04
C LEU A 34 1.99 -23.08 1.77
N SER A 35 1.96 -24.24 1.12
CA SER A 35 2.72 -25.42 1.52
C SER A 35 4.19 -25.25 1.17
N VAL A 36 5.07 -26.03 1.80
CA VAL A 36 6.51 -26.01 1.51
C VAL A 36 6.81 -26.21 0.02
N GLU A 37 6.04 -27.08 -0.64
CA GLU A 37 6.17 -27.30 -2.09
C GLU A 37 5.79 -26.05 -2.88
N ALA A 38 4.65 -25.44 -2.56
CA ALA A 38 4.19 -24.24 -3.25
C ALA A 38 5.10 -23.02 -3.01
N GLU A 39 5.66 -22.89 -1.81
CA GLU A 39 6.66 -21.86 -1.49
C GLU A 39 7.91 -22.03 -2.34
N LYS A 40 8.39 -23.27 -2.49
CA LYS A 40 9.58 -23.57 -3.30
C LYS A 40 9.35 -23.23 -4.78
N VAL A 41 8.20 -23.63 -5.34
CA VAL A 41 7.85 -23.30 -6.73
C VAL A 41 7.77 -21.79 -6.93
N LEU A 42 7.18 -21.06 -5.98
CA LEU A 42 7.12 -19.60 -6.01
C LEU A 42 8.52 -18.97 -5.98
N GLU A 43 9.40 -19.42 -5.08
CA GLU A 43 10.77 -18.93 -4.97
C GLU A 43 11.57 -19.15 -6.27
N GLU A 44 11.52 -20.36 -6.83
CA GLU A 44 12.18 -20.69 -8.10
C GLU A 44 11.65 -19.81 -9.24
N THR A 45 10.33 -19.62 -9.33
CA THR A 45 9.70 -18.76 -10.34
C THR A 45 10.13 -17.30 -10.20
N MET A 46 10.23 -16.78 -8.98
CA MET A 46 10.68 -15.40 -8.71
C MET A 46 12.15 -15.16 -9.09
N HIS A 47 12.98 -16.20 -8.98
CA HIS A 47 14.37 -16.16 -9.45
C HIS A 47 14.49 -16.11 -10.97
N GLU A 48 13.59 -16.78 -11.69
CA GLU A 48 13.58 -16.80 -13.16
C GLU A 48 12.91 -15.55 -13.76
N SER A 49 11.86 -15.04 -13.10
CA SER A 49 11.02 -13.92 -13.57
C SER A 49 11.54 -12.53 -13.18
N VAL A 50 12.84 -12.27 -13.35
CA VAL A 50 13.54 -11.09 -12.81
C VAL A 50 13.00 -9.72 -13.30
N ARG A 51 12.07 -9.67 -14.27
CA ARG A 51 11.66 -8.41 -14.94
C ARG A 51 10.17 -8.25 -15.25
N GLY A 52 9.29 -9.07 -14.69
CA GLY A 52 7.85 -8.98 -14.94
C GLY A 52 7.11 -8.17 -13.88
N ASP A 53 6.27 -7.22 -14.29
CA ASP A 53 5.30 -6.56 -13.40
C ASP A 53 4.13 -7.53 -13.09
N VAL A 54 4.34 -8.39 -12.09
CA VAL A 54 3.45 -9.49 -11.71
C VAL A 54 3.12 -9.45 -10.22
N ILE A 55 1.92 -9.89 -9.89
CA ILE A 55 1.47 -10.15 -8.53
C ILE A 55 1.08 -11.62 -8.47
N TYR A 56 1.78 -12.36 -7.63
CA TYR A 56 1.40 -13.71 -7.27
C TYR A 56 0.53 -13.67 -6.03
N PHE A 57 -0.59 -14.38 -6.03
CA PHE A 57 -1.49 -14.46 -4.88
C PHE A 57 -2.06 -15.87 -4.73
N TRP A 58 -2.43 -16.23 -3.51
CA TRP A 58 -2.93 -17.58 -3.20
C TRP A 58 -4.16 -17.58 -2.29
N GLY A 59 -4.39 -16.49 -1.55
CA GLY A 59 -5.67 -16.23 -0.90
C GLY A 59 -6.67 -15.70 -1.92
N ARG A 60 -7.79 -16.40 -2.09
CA ARG A 60 -8.88 -15.99 -3.00
C ARG A 60 -10.03 -15.36 -2.22
N VAL A 61 -10.71 -14.40 -2.85
CA VAL A 61 -11.97 -13.89 -2.31
C VAL A 61 -13.06 -14.92 -2.61
N ASP A 62 -13.24 -15.89 -1.72
CA ASP A 62 -14.37 -16.82 -1.77
C ASP A 62 -15.43 -16.40 -0.74
N LEU A 63 -16.66 -16.23 -1.21
CA LEU A 63 -17.82 -16.35 -0.34
C LEU A 63 -18.13 -17.84 -0.29
N ASP A 64 -17.95 -18.46 0.88
CA ASP A 64 -18.34 -19.85 1.09
C ASP A 64 -19.76 -20.03 0.55
N GLY A 65 -19.95 -20.93 -0.41
CA GLY A 65 -21.19 -21.15 -1.16
C GLY A 65 -22.40 -21.60 -0.33
N SER A 66 -22.31 -21.50 1.00
CA SER A 66 -23.40 -21.76 1.94
C SER A 66 -24.36 -20.59 2.13
N VAL A 67 -24.00 -19.37 1.70
CA VAL A 67 -24.81 -18.16 2.00
C VAL A 67 -25.78 -17.79 0.88
N ILE A 68 -25.56 -18.19 -0.38
CA ILE A 68 -26.43 -17.76 -1.49
C ILE A 68 -26.72 -18.93 -2.42
N GLY A 69 -27.92 -19.52 -2.26
CA GLY A 69 -28.46 -20.55 -3.15
C GLY A 69 -28.94 -20.00 -4.50
N SER A 70 -28.05 -19.39 -5.28
CA SER A 70 -28.34 -19.07 -6.68
C SER A 70 -27.10 -19.21 -7.57
N ASN A 71 -27.30 -19.78 -8.75
CA ASN A 71 -26.27 -20.09 -9.76
C ASN A 71 -25.64 -18.84 -10.44
N ASN A 72 -25.75 -17.64 -9.86
CA ASN A 72 -25.19 -16.42 -10.42
C ASN A 72 -23.87 -16.11 -9.71
N ALA A 73 -22.76 -16.18 -10.45
CA ALA A 73 -21.45 -15.76 -9.94
C ALA A 73 -21.54 -14.30 -9.50
N LEU A 74 -21.06 -14.00 -8.28
CA LEU A 74 -21.07 -12.64 -7.77
C LEU A 74 -20.02 -11.80 -8.49
N THR A 75 -20.42 -10.62 -8.98
CA THR A 75 -19.52 -9.61 -9.52
C THR A 75 -18.53 -9.12 -8.45
N PHE A 76 -17.37 -8.59 -8.86
CA PHE A 76 -16.39 -8.02 -7.94
C PHE A 76 -17.00 -6.99 -6.98
N TRP A 77 -17.77 -6.03 -7.51
CA TRP A 77 -18.37 -4.98 -6.70
C TRP A 77 -19.50 -5.50 -5.80
N SER A 78 -20.30 -6.47 -6.25
CA SER A 78 -21.29 -7.10 -5.35
C SER A 78 -20.64 -7.86 -4.21
N MET A 79 -19.55 -8.55 -4.46
CA MET A 79 -18.77 -9.21 -3.42
C MET A 79 -18.17 -8.20 -2.45
N CYS A 80 -17.73 -7.05 -2.97
CA CYS A 80 -17.29 -5.95 -2.13
C CYS A 80 -18.38 -5.45 -1.19
N ASP A 81 -19.58 -5.18 -1.72
CA ASP A 81 -20.71 -4.69 -0.95
C ASP A 81 -21.06 -5.70 0.17
N ILE A 82 -21.09 -7.00 -0.12
CA ILE A 82 -21.33 -8.07 0.87
C ILE A 82 -20.28 -8.06 1.99
N LEU A 83 -19.00 -7.83 1.66
CA LEU A 83 -17.91 -7.86 2.63
C LEU A 83 -17.73 -6.57 3.44
N ASN A 84 -18.39 -5.48 3.04
CA ASN A 84 -18.17 -4.13 3.61
C ASN A 84 -19.50 -3.39 3.88
N GLY A 85 -20.45 -4.05 4.56
CA GLY A 85 -21.66 -3.42 5.06
C GLY A 85 -22.61 -2.84 3.98
N GLY A 86 -22.46 -3.25 2.72
CA GLY A 86 -23.34 -2.88 1.60
C GLY A 86 -23.02 -1.55 0.91
N ASN A 87 -22.05 -0.77 1.40
CA ASN A 87 -21.77 0.58 0.89
C ASN A 87 -20.47 0.70 0.09
N CYS A 88 -19.75 -0.40 -0.12
CA CYS A 88 -18.42 -0.37 -0.71
C CYS A 88 -18.38 0.38 -2.03
N ARG A 89 -19.31 0.08 -2.95
CA ARG A 89 -19.32 0.69 -4.28
C ARG A 89 -19.41 2.21 -4.23
N ASN A 90 -20.31 2.72 -3.38
CA ASN A 90 -20.54 4.15 -3.23
C ASN A 90 -19.34 4.82 -2.58
N VAL A 91 -18.84 4.24 -1.48
CA VAL A 91 -17.64 4.75 -0.79
C VAL A 91 -16.44 4.75 -1.73
N PHE A 92 -16.22 3.67 -2.48
CA PHE A 92 -15.12 3.60 -3.43
C PHE A 92 -15.26 4.69 -4.50
N GLN A 93 -16.44 4.79 -5.11
CA GLN A 93 -16.70 5.73 -6.20
C GLN A 93 -16.47 7.19 -5.77
N ASP A 94 -16.98 7.57 -4.61
CA ASP A 94 -16.91 8.94 -4.13
C ASP A 94 -15.51 9.28 -3.60
N SER A 95 -14.85 8.35 -2.90
CA SER A 95 -13.44 8.51 -2.53
C SER A 95 -12.51 8.56 -3.74
N PHE A 96 -12.78 7.79 -4.80
CA PHE A 96 -11.99 7.87 -6.03
C PHE A 96 -12.13 9.24 -6.69
N ARG A 97 -13.36 9.78 -6.77
CA ARG A 97 -13.59 11.13 -7.29
C ARG A 97 -12.89 12.18 -6.45
N GLN A 98 -13.02 12.10 -5.13
CA GLN A 98 -12.40 13.05 -4.22
C GLN A 98 -10.87 13.02 -4.31
N MET A 99 -10.26 11.83 -4.32
CA MET A 99 -8.81 11.67 -4.42
C MET A 99 -8.24 12.30 -5.71
N TYR A 100 -8.93 12.17 -6.84
CA TYR A 100 -8.50 12.75 -8.13
C TYR A 100 -9.16 14.10 -8.46
N ALA A 101 -9.86 14.72 -7.50
CA ALA A 101 -10.63 15.96 -7.70
C ALA A 101 -11.56 15.94 -8.95
N LEU A 102 -12.21 14.80 -9.19
CA LEU A 102 -13.10 14.62 -10.34
C LEU A 102 -14.46 15.31 -10.11
N PRO A 103 -15.10 15.83 -11.17
CA PRO A 103 -16.46 16.35 -11.09
C PRO A 103 -17.47 15.30 -10.56
N PRO A 104 -18.57 15.72 -9.91
CA PRO A 104 -19.56 14.78 -9.33
C PRO A 104 -20.17 13.79 -10.33
N ASN A 105 -20.27 14.18 -11.59
CA ASN A 105 -20.82 13.37 -12.68
C ASN A 105 -19.77 12.50 -13.40
N ALA A 106 -18.48 12.64 -13.08
CA ALA A 106 -17.45 11.80 -13.66
C ALA A 106 -17.58 10.35 -13.16
N GLU A 107 -17.22 9.37 -13.99
CA GLU A 107 -17.13 7.98 -13.54
C GLU A 107 -16.06 7.85 -12.45
N GLY A 108 -16.43 7.31 -11.29
CA GLY A 108 -15.52 7.08 -10.16
C GLY A 108 -15.37 5.61 -9.77
N LEU A 109 -16.14 4.72 -10.39
CA LEU A 109 -16.11 3.29 -10.11
C LEU A 109 -15.45 2.54 -11.27
N PRO A 110 -14.20 2.07 -11.13
CA PRO A 110 -13.51 1.35 -12.19
C PRO A 110 -14.26 0.05 -12.58
N PRO A 111 -14.40 -0.25 -13.89
CA PRO A 111 -15.08 -1.45 -14.34
C PRO A 111 -14.24 -2.70 -14.06
N MET A 112 -14.85 -3.69 -13.40
CA MET A 112 -14.22 -4.97 -13.07
C MET A 112 -14.91 -6.09 -13.87
N PRO A 113 -14.16 -7.05 -14.44
CA PRO A 113 -14.71 -8.04 -15.35
C PRO A 113 -15.53 -9.12 -14.62
N GLU A 114 -16.41 -9.77 -15.38
CA GLU A 114 -17.16 -10.97 -14.98
C GLU A 114 -16.69 -12.18 -15.81
N ASP A 115 -15.37 -12.38 -15.88
CA ASP A 115 -14.71 -13.41 -16.70
C ASP A 115 -14.47 -14.74 -15.94
N GLY A 116 -14.93 -14.82 -14.68
CA GLY A 116 -14.78 -15.99 -13.82
C GLY A 116 -13.40 -16.15 -13.17
N GLY A 117 -12.48 -15.19 -13.36
CA GLY A 117 -11.16 -15.22 -12.71
C GLY A 117 -11.21 -14.98 -11.20
N TYR A 118 -10.15 -15.37 -10.51
CA TYR A 118 -10.02 -15.20 -9.06
C TYR A 118 -9.44 -13.84 -8.66
N TRP A 119 -9.97 -13.29 -7.57
CA TRP A 119 -9.46 -12.07 -6.94
C TRP A 119 -8.64 -12.38 -5.69
N SER A 120 -7.58 -11.61 -5.45
CA SER A 120 -6.72 -11.72 -4.28
C SER A 120 -7.44 -11.31 -3.00
N ALA A 121 -7.21 -12.03 -1.90
CA ALA A 121 -7.75 -11.76 -0.56
C ALA A 121 -6.68 -11.85 0.54
N LEU A 122 -7.05 -11.40 1.75
CA LEU A 122 -6.31 -11.62 3.01
C LEU A 122 -4.84 -11.17 2.99
N HIS A 123 -4.49 -10.21 2.13
CA HIS A 123 -3.10 -9.80 1.87
C HIS A 123 -2.16 -11.00 1.71
N SER A 124 -2.58 -11.99 0.92
CA SER A 124 -1.85 -13.24 0.68
C SER A 124 -1.25 -13.23 -0.72
N TRP A 125 -0.20 -12.42 -0.87
CA TRP A 125 0.44 -12.11 -2.15
C TRP A 125 1.93 -11.79 -2.02
N VAL A 126 2.64 -11.87 -3.14
CA VAL A 126 4.02 -11.40 -3.33
C VAL A 126 4.13 -10.66 -4.67
N MET A 127 4.89 -9.58 -4.70
CA MET A 127 5.12 -8.77 -5.90
C MET A 127 6.51 -8.09 -5.88
N PRO A 128 6.97 -7.54 -7.00
CA PRO A 128 8.17 -6.73 -7.02
C PRO A 128 8.05 -5.52 -6.08
N THR A 129 9.13 -5.20 -5.38
CA THR A 129 9.18 -4.06 -4.44
C THR A 129 8.79 -2.73 -5.09
N PRO A 130 9.19 -2.40 -6.35
CA PRO A 130 8.71 -1.19 -7.02
C PRO A 130 7.18 -1.15 -7.19
N SER A 131 6.57 -2.27 -7.60
CA SER A 131 5.12 -2.38 -7.75
C SER A 131 4.41 -2.22 -6.40
N PHE A 132 4.99 -2.75 -5.33
CA PHE A 132 4.47 -2.53 -3.96
C PHE A 132 4.48 -1.05 -3.57
N LEU A 133 5.54 -0.31 -3.88
CA LEU A 133 5.61 1.13 -3.58
C LEU A 133 4.51 1.91 -4.32
N GLU A 134 4.28 1.60 -5.60
CA GLU A 134 3.18 2.18 -6.37
C GLU A 134 1.81 1.88 -5.77
N PHE A 135 1.59 0.62 -5.38
CA PHE A 135 0.37 0.21 -4.72
C PHE A 135 0.16 0.96 -3.39
N VAL A 136 1.21 1.15 -2.61
CA VAL A 136 1.12 1.87 -1.33
C VAL A 136 0.79 3.34 -1.54
N MET A 137 1.45 4.03 -2.48
CA MET A 137 1.13 5.43 -2.81
C MET A 137 -0.34 5.60 -3.13
N PHE A 138 -0.87 4.75 -4.03
CA PHE A 138 -2.30 4.73 -4.33
C PHE A 138 -3.15 4.45 -3.08
N SER A 139 -2.81 3.39 -2.33
CA SER A 139 -3.62 2.95 -1.20
C SER A 139 -3.71 3.97 -0.07
N ARG A 140 -2.62 4.69 0.24
CA ARG A 140 -2.61 5.69 1.31
C ARG A 140 -3.40 6.93 0.95
N MET A 141 -3.26 7.43 -0.28
CA MET A 141 -4.06 8.54 -0.78
C MET A 141 -5.54 8.18 -0.82
N PHE A 142 -5.85 6.95 -1.23
CA PHE A 142 -7.22 6.46 -1.27
C PHE A 142 -7.83 6.37 0.14
N VAL A 143 -7.10 5.80 1.10
CA VAL A 143 -7.55 5.72 2.50
C VAL A 143 -7.75 7.10 3.11
N ASP A 144 -6.86 8.07 2.83
CA ASP A 144 -7.06 9.45 3.27
C ASP A 144 -8.35 10.05 2.67
N SER A 145 -8.63 9.76 1.41
CA SER A 145 -9.87 10.20 0.78
C SER A 145 -11.13 9.55 1.38
N ILE A 146 -11.07 8.28 1.80
CA ILE A 146 -12.18 7.67 2.53
C ILE A 146 -12.36 8.36 3.89
N ASP A 147 -11.27 8.63 4.61
CA ASP A 147 -11.32 9.29 5.92
C ASP A 147 -11.95 10.69 5.82
N ALA A 148 -11.56 11.45 4.80
CA ALA A 148 -12.14 12.75 4.49
C ALA A 148 -13.65 12.64 4.23
N PHE A 149 -14.06 11.71 3.36
CA PHE A 149 -15.48 11.46 3.06
C PHE A 149 -16.29 11.07 4.30
N HIS A 150 -15.74 10.21 5.17
CA HIS A 150 -16.39 9.82 6.42
C HIS A 150 -16.63 11.01 7.35
N ARG A 151 -15.65 11.92 7.48
CA ARG A 151 -15.77 13.12 8.31
C ARG A 151 -16.82 14.08 7.78
N ASP A 152 -16.86 14.31 6.47
CA ASP A 152 -17.82 15.21 5.82
C ASP A 152 -19.27 14.72 5.99
N SER A 153 -19.46 13.41 6.15
CA SER A 153 -20.78 12.80 6.39
C SER A 153 -21.36 13.06 7.80
N GLY A 154 -20.61 13.71 8.71
CA GLY A 154 -21.03 14.01 10.08
C GLY A 154 -21.10 12.80 11.02
N LYS A 155 -20.72 11.61 10.53
CA LYS A 155 -20.72 10.34 11.28
C LYS A 155 -19.34 10.03 11.85
N TYR A 156 -18.80 10.94 12.65
CA TYR A 156 -17.44 10.89 13.22
C TYR A 156 -17.07 9.59 13.96
N SER A 157 -18.05 8.80 14.41
CA SER A 157 -17.84 7.57 15.17
C SER A 157 -18.17 6.27 14.43
N MET A 158 -18.66 6.32 13.18
CA MET A 158 -19.15 5.13 12.47
C MET A 158 -18.40 4.88 11.17
N CYS A 159 -17.89 3.67 11.01
CA CYS A 159 -17.32 3.22 9.76
C CYS A 159 -18.42 2.89 8.73
N LEU A 160 -18.49 3.57 7.59
CA LEU A 160 -19.49 3.27 6.56
C LEU A 160 -19.33 1.88 5.91
N LEU A 161 -18.17 1.27 6.10
CA LEU A 161 -17.77 -0.04 5.56
C LEU A 161 -17.90 -1.18 6.58
N GLY A 162 -18.18 -0.87 7.85
CA GLY A 162 -18.31 -1.85 8.92
C GLY A 162 -19.72 -2.42 8.98
N SER A 163 -19.84 -3.74 9.18
CA SER A 163 -21.14 -4.40 9.43
C SER A 163 -21.33 -4.83 10.89
N SER A 164 -20.28 -4.73 11.71
CA SER A 164 -20.26 -5.10 13.13
C SER A 164 -19.37 -4.16 13.96
N GLU A 165 -19.57 -4.13 15.28
CA GLU A 165 -18.78 -3.30 16.22
C GLU A 165 -17.26 -3.57 16.12
N ILE A 166 -16.87 -4.81 15.80
CA ILE A 166 -15.45 -5.17 15.61
C ILE A 166 -14.92 -4.61 14.29
N GLU A 167 -15.72 -4.68 13.23
CA GLU A 167 -15.33 -4.16 11.91
C GLU A 167 -15.27 -2.63 11.89
N GLU A 168 -16.13 -1.95 12.65
CA GLU A 168 -16.07 -0.51 12.85
C GLU A 168 -14.71 -0.07 13.44
N LYS A 169 -14.09 -0.89 14.32
CA LYS A 169 -12.74 -0.65 14.87
C LYS A 169 -11.61 -0.89 13.86
N HIS A 170 -11.91 -1.47 12.70
CA HIS A 170 -10.96 -1.81 11.64
C HIS A 170 -11.40 -1.28 10.28
N CYS A 171 -11.96 -0.07 10.28
CA CYS A 171 -12.78 0.46 9.18
C CYS A 171 -12.19 0.29 7.77
N TYR A 172 -10.89 0.57 7.62
CA TYR A 172 -10.23 0.57 6.32
C TYR A 172 -9.58 -0.77 5.94
N CYS A 173 -9.49 -1.73 6.87
CA CYS A 173 -8.76 -2.99 6.65
C CYS A 173 -9.36 -3.81 5.49
N ARG A 174 -10.68 -3.88 5.39
CA ARG A 174 -11.36 -4.67 4.35
C ARG A 174 -11.29 -4.02 2.98
N VAL A 175 -11.40 -2.69 2.92
CA VAL A 175 -11.26 -2.00 1.64
C VAL A 175 -9.84 -2.11 1.07
N LEU A 176 -8.82 -2.10 1.93
CA LEU A 176 -7.44 -2.35 1.49
C LEU A 176 -7.23 -3.73 0.85
N GLU A 177 -7.95 -4.76 1.31
CA GLU A 177 -7.90 -6.10 0.69
C GLU A 177 -8.44 -6.07 -0.75
N LEU A 178 -9.25 -5.07 -1.12
CA LEU A 178 -9.80 -4.89 -2.46
C LEU A 178 -8.93 -3.99 -3.34
N LEU A 179 -8.33 -2.94 -2.76
CA LEU A 179 -7.56 -1.94 -3.50
C LEU A 179 -6.48 -2.60 -4.36
N ILE A 180 -5.86 -3.68 -3.85
CA ILE A 180 -4.83 -4.41 -4.59
C ILE A 180 -5.36 -4.97 -5.91
N ASN A 181 -6.60 -5.48 -5.93
CA ASN A 181 -7.22 -6.04 -7.12
C ASN A 181 -7.54 -4.95 -8.14
N VAL A 182 -8.12 -3.84 -7.68
CA VAL A 182 -8.45 -2.69 -8.55
C VAL A 182 -7.17 -2.09 -9.12
N TRP A 183 -6.18 -1.81 -8.27
CA TRP A 183 -4.89 -1.29 -8.71
C TRP A 183 -4.21 -2.24 -9.70
N ALA A 184 -4.09 -3.53 -9.38
CA ALA A 184 -3.44 -4.51 -10.25
C ALA A 184 -4.13 -4.64 -11.61
N TYR A 185 -5.46 -4.69 -11.61
CA TYR A 185 -6.26 -4.82 -12.82
C TYR A 185 -6.06 -3.61 -13.74
N HIS A 186 -6.22 -2.40 -13.21
CA HIS A 186 -6.22 -1.18 -14.01
C HIS A 186 -4.82 -0.61 -14.29
N SER A 187 -3.78 -1.02 -13.55
CA SER A 187 -2.37 -0.67 -13.83
C SER A 187 -1.64 -1.69 -14.72
N ALA A 188 -2.38 -2.62 -15.34
CA ALA A 188 -1.85 -3.64 -16.24
C ALA A 188 -0.84 -4.60 -15.60
N ARG A 189 -0.97 -4.90 -14.30
CA ARG A 189 -0.14 -5.92 -13.64
C ARG A 189 -0.66 -7.32 -13.98
N LYS A 190 0.26 -8.24 -14.25
CA LYS A 190 -0.09 -9.67 -14.36
C LYS A 190 -0.56 -10.14 -12.99
N MET A 191 -1.68 -10.83 -12.94
CA MET A 191 -2.22 -11.38 -11.70
C MET A 191 -2.16 -12.90 -11.84
N VAL A 192 -1.38 -13.56 -11.00
CA VAL A 192 -1.15 -15.00 -11.09
C VAL A 192 -1.62 -15.66 -9.80
N TYR A 193 -2.63 -16.51 -9.92
CA TYR A 193 -3.07 -17.34 -8.83
C TYR A 193 -2.11 -18.51 -8.65
N ILE A 194 -1.73 -18.79 -7.40
CA ILE A 194 -0.95 -19.96 -7.01
C ILE A 194 -1.85 -20.86 -6.16
N ASN A 195 -1.95 -22.13 -6.55
CA ASN A 195 -2.57 -23.13 -5.69
C ASN A 195 -1.71 -23.32 -4.43
N PRO A 196 -2.24 -23.06 -3.22
CA PRO A 196 -1.44 -23.09 -2.00
C PRO A 196 -0.87 -24.47 -1.66
N ASN A 197 -1.49 -25.55 -2.16
CA ASN A 197 -1.07 -26.91 -1.85
C ASN A 197 -0.09 -27.49 -2.86
N THR A 198 -0.21 -27.12 -4.14
CA THR A 198 0.59 -27.74 -5.23
C THR A 198 1.60 -26.80 -5.87
N GLY A 199 1.46 -25.48 -5.68
CA GLY A 199 2.27 -24.48 -6.36
C GLY A 199 1.87 -24.24 -7.82
N SER A 200 0.83 -24.90 -8.34
CA SER A 200 0.40 -24.69 -9.73
C SER A 200 -0.05 -23.24 -9.95
N MET A 201 0.43 -22.62 -11.02
CA MET A 201 0.21 -21.21 -11.33
C MET A 201 -0.73 -21.01 -12.51
N GLU A 202 -1.62 -20.03 -12.41
CA GLU A 202 -2.54 -19.65 -13.49
C GLU A 202 -2.73 -18.14 -13.55
N GLU A 203 -2.50 -17.52 -14.72
CA GLU A 203 -2.78 -16.10 -14.91
C GLU A 203 -4.29 -15.84 -14.90
N GLN A 204 -4.71 -14.93 -14.02
CA GLN A 204 -6.09 -14.50 -13.84
C GLN A 204 -6.33 -13.18 -14.56
N HIS A 205 -7.51 -13.04 -15.15
CA HIS A 205 -7.94 -11.86 -15.88
C HIS A 205 -6.89 -11.44 -16.93
N LEU A 206 -6.67 -12.20 -18.01
CA LEU A 206 -5.54 -11.94 -18.93
C LEU A 206 -5.41 -10.47 -19.38
N ILE A 207 -4.19 -9.90 -19.33
CA ILE A 207 -3.94 -8.48 -19.69
C ILE A 207 -4.48 -8.13 -21.07
N GLU A 208 -4.37 -9.06 -22.03
CA GLU A 208 -4.85 -8.88 -23.40
C GLU A 208 -6.35 -8.56 -23.47
N HIS A 209 -7.15 -9.14 -22.56
CA HIS A 209 -8.60 -8.90 -22.49
C HIS A 209 -8.96 -7.60 -21.74
N ARG A 210 -8.01 -7.01 -21.00
CA ARG A 210 -8.23 -5.74 -20.26
C ARG A 210 -8.06 -4.50 -21.12
N LYS A 211 -7.45 -4.63 -22.31
CA LYS A 211 -7.18 -3.51 -23.22
C LYS A 211 -8.48 -2.76 -23.55
N GLY A 212 -8.48 -1.44 -23.36
CA GLY A 212 -9.65 -0.57 -23.54
C GLY A 212 -10.56 -0.42 -22.31
N TYR A 213 -10.48 -1.32 -21.33
CA TYR A 213 -11.23 -1.25 -20.07
C TYR A 213 -10.39 -0.75 -18.90
N MET A 214 -9.06 -0.85 -18.99
CA MET A 214 -8.15 -0.39 -17.96
C MET A 214 -8.21 1.13 -17.77
N TRP A 215 -8.10 1.53 -16.50
CA TRP A 215 -8.09 2.93 -16.08
C TRP A 215 -6.64 3.40 -15.85
N ALA A 216 -5.73 2.96 -16.72
CA ALA A 216 -4.28 3.07 -16.54
C ALA A 216 -3.79 4.52 -16.33
N LYS A 217 -4.52 5.51 -16.85
CA LYS A 217 -4.20 6.93 -16.65
C LYS A 217 -4.24 7.35 -15.17
N TYR A 218 -5.13 6.78 -14.37
CA TYR A 218 -5.27 7.09 -12.96
C TYR A 218 -4.22 6.35 -12.13
N PHE A 219 -3.88 5.12 -12.52
CA PHE A 219 -2.88 4.31 -11.83
C PHE A 219 -1.46 4.47 -12.40
N ASN A 220 -1.19 5.59 -13.05
CA ASN A 220 0.12 5.87 -13.60
C ASN A 220 1.10 6.21 -12.47
N SER A 221 2.27 5.56 -12.47
CA SER A 221 3.30 5.73 -11.43
C SER A 221 3.73 7.19 -11.24
N SER A 222 3.91 7.95 -12.33
CA SER A 222 4.30 9.37 -12.25
C SER A 222 3.18 10.25 -11.69
N LEU A 223 1.92 9.97 -12.05
CA LEU A 223 0.78 10.69 -11.49
C LEU A 223 0.65 10.43 -9.99
N LEU A 224 0.66 9.15 -9.59
CA LEU A 224 0.56 8.75 -8.19
C LEU A 224 1.67 9.38 -7.36
N LYS A 225 2.91 9.37 -7.88
CA LYS A 225 4.05 9.99 -7.23
C LYS A 225 3.89 11.51 -7.08
N SER A 226 3.44 12.21 -8.12
CA SER A 226 3.23 13.66 -8.05
C SER A 226 2.20 14.03 -7.00
N MET A 227 1.02 13.38 -7.03
CA MET A 227 -0.05 13.66 -6.06
C MET A 227 0.39 13.37 -4.63
N ASP A 228 1.20 12.34 -4.46
CA ASP A 228 1.74 11.93 -3.18
C ASP A 228 2.83 12.88 -2.67
N GLU A 229 3.68 13.43 -3.56
CA GLU A 229 4.62 14.49 -3.22
C GLU A 229 3.90 15.81 -2.86
N ASP A 230 2.84 16.17 -3.59
CA ASP A 230 2.04 17.39 -3.32
C ASP A 230 1.40 17.37 -1.92
N LEU A 231 0.87 16.21 -1.49
CA LEU A 231 0.38 16.03 -0.11
C LEU A 231 1.55 16.07 0.89
N GLY A 232 2.74 15.63 0.50
CA GLY A 232 3.96 15.69 1.30
C GLY A 232 4.37 17.12 1.62
N GLU A 233 4.38 17.96 0.58
CA GLU A 233 4.66 19.39 0.67
C GLU A 233 3.62 20.10 1.55
N ALA A 234 2.32 19.87 1.31
CA ALA A 234 1.26 20.50 2.10
C ALA A 234 1.35 20.16 3.60
N ALA A 235 1.71 18.91 3.95
CA ALA A 235 1.90 18.50 5.34
C ALA A 235 3.10 19.18 6.00
N ASP A 236 4.18 19.39 5.24
CA ASP A 236 5.40 20.05 5.75
C ASP A 236 5.21 21.57 5.91
N ASP A 237 4.40 22.19 5.05
CA ASP A 237 4.08 23.63 5.11
C ASP A 237 3.03 23.96 6.18
N GLY A 238 2.39 22.94 6.78
CA GLY A 238 1.29 23.11 7.73
C GLY A 238 -0.01 23.54 7.06
N ASP A 239 -0.11 23.36 5.75
CA ASP A 239 -1.31 23.57 4.93
C ASP A 239 -2.25 22.37 5.04
N ASP A 240 -2.52 21.96 6.28
CA ASP A 240 -3.39 20.83 6.58
C ASP A 240 -4.78 21.12 6.01
N PRO A 241 -5.30 20.30 5.08
CA PRO A 241 -6.61 20.55 4.50
C PRO A 241 -7.73 20.41 5.54
N ARG A 242 -7.46 19.71 6.66
CA ARG A 242 -8.45 19.31 7.69
C ARG A 242 -7.78 19.07 9.05
N GLU A 243 -8.52 19.27 10.15
CA GLU A 243 -8.10 18.85 11.49
C GLU A 243 -7.97 17.31 11.59
N ASN A 244 -6.84 16.83 12.14
CA ASN A 244 -6.49 15.40 12.25
C ASN A 244 -6.34 14.67 10.91
N TRP A 245 -5.62 15.28 9.97
CA TRP A 245 -5.31 14.71 8.66
C TRP A 245 -4.57 13.37 8.78
N LEU A 246 -5.13 12.32 8.16
CA LEU A 246 -4.65 10.95 8.29
C LEU A 246 -3.39 10.69 7.45
N TRP A 247 -3.29 11.32 6.28
CA TRP A 247 -2.26 11.02 5.28
C TRP A 247 -0.81 11.01 5.79
N PRO A 248 -0.28 12.01 6.55
CA PRO A 248 1.10 11.93 7.02
C PRO A 248 1.32 10.81 8.05
N MET A 249 0.25 10.30 8.69
CA MET A 249 0.31 9.19 9.66
C MET A 249 0.27 7.80 8.99
N THR A 250 0.01 7.74 7.68
CA THR A 250 -0.14 6.47 6.93
C THR A 250 1.13 6.01 6.21
N GLY A 251 2.27 6.67 6.45
CA GLY A 251 3.57 6.24 5.96
C GLY A 251 4.52 7.42 5.75
N GLU A 252 5.83 7.16 5.72
CA GLU A 252 6.82 8.18 5.34
C GLU A 252 6.70 8.43 3.83
N VAL A 253 6.83 9.69 3.44
CA VAL A 253 6.73 10.14 2.04
C VAL A 253 8.03 10.81 1.72
N HIS A 254 8.74 10.37 0.68
CA HIS A 254 9.98 11.02 0.27
C HIS A 254 9.69 12.01 -0.85
N TRP A 255 9.66 13.29 -0.52
CA TRP A 255 9.55 14.40 -1.49
C TRP A 255 10.80 15.29 -1.43
N GLN A 256 10.93 16.19 -2.40
CA GLN A 256 12.13 17.00 -2.60
C GLN A 256 12.57 17.78 -1.34
N GLY A 257 11.62 18.37 -0.59
CA GLY A 257 11.92 19.14 0.62
C GLY A 257 12.50 18.31 1.76
N ILE A 258 12.16 17.02 1.87
CA ILE A 258 12.81 16.13 2.85
C ILE A 258 14.27 15.91 2.46
N TYR A 259 14.57 15.66 1.18
CA TYR A 259 15.95 15.52 0.73
C TYR A 259 16.77 16.79 0.98
N GLU A 260 16.18 17.96 0.78
CA GLU A 260 16.80 19.25 1.06
C GLU A 260 17.06 19.44 2.56
N ARG A 261 16.07 19.12 3.41
CA ARG A 261 16.20 19.16 4.88
C ARG A 261 17.29 18.22 5.39
N GLU A 262 17.29 16.97 4.96
CA GLU A 262 18.34 16.01 5.31
C GLU A 262 19.72 16.45 4.83
N ARG A 263 19.79 17.09 3.65
CA ARG A 263 21.03 17.63 3.10
C ARG A 263 21.53 18.78 3.97
N GLU A 264 20.66 19.69 4.38
CA GLU A 264 21.00 20.78 5.30
C GLU A 264 21.48 20.26 6.66
N GLU A 265 20.80 19.27 7.25
CA GLU A 265 21.21 18.65 8.50
C GLU A 265 22.58 17.98 8.40
N ARG A 266 22.84 17.29 7.28
CA ARG A 266 24.16 16.74 6.97
C ARG A 266 25.22 17.85 6.88
N TYR A 267 24.91 18.99 6.27
CA TYR A 267 25.81 20.14 6.23
C TYR A 267 26.04 20.75 7.62
N ARG A 268 24.99 20.97 8.42
CA ARG A 268 25.08 21.47 9.81
C ARG A 268 25.95 20.57 10.67
N THR A 269 25.73 19.26 10.59
CA THR A 269 26.54 18.24 11.30
C THR A 269 28.00 18.28 10.88
N LYS A 270 28.27 18.45 9.58
CA LYS A 270 29.65 18.56 9.05
C LYS A 270 30.33 19.83 9.56
N MET A 271 29.62 20.95 9.63
CA MET A 271 30.14 22.22 10.15
C MET A 271 30.40 22.16 11.66
N ASP A 272 29.51 21.56 12.44
CA ASP A 272 29.72 21.35 13.87
C ASP A 272 30.92 20.43 14.16
N LYS A 273 31.08 19.34 13.39
CA LYS A 273 32.29 18.50 13.45
C LYS A 273 33.56 19.29 13.14
N LYS A 274 33.55 20.16 12.11
CA LYS A 274 34.70 21.03 11.80
C LYS A 274 35.01 22.00 12.94
N ARG A 275 33.99 22.65 13.53
CA ARG A 275 34.14 23.55 14.68
C ARG A 275 34.77 22.83 15.87
N LYS A 276 34.18 21.70 16.29
CA LYS A 276 34.69 20.87 17.40
C LYS A 276 36.12 20.39 17.17
N THR A 277 36.48 20.04 15.94
CA THR A 277 37.86 19.66 15.60
C THR A 277 38.81 20.85 15.73
N LYS A 278 38.43 22.04 15.27
CA LYS A 278 39.24 23.26 15.38
C LYS A 278 39.45 23.67 16.85
N GLU A 279 38.39 23.62 17.66
CA GLU A 279 38.45 23.85 19.11
C GLU A 279 39.38 22.86 19.80
N LYS A 280 39.26 21.56 19.51
CA LYS A 280 40.18 20.53 20.03
C LYS A 280 41.64 20.79 19.62
N LEU A 281 41.88 21.28 18.41
CA LEU A 281 43.21 21.63 17.93
C LEU A 281 43.77 22.85 18.67
N TYR A 282 42.95 23.87 18.89
CA TYR A 282 43.32 25.06 19.64
C TYR A 282 43.62 24.75 21.12
N GLU A 283 42.78 23.93 21.76
CA GLU A 283 43.00 23.42 23.11
C GLU A 283 44.32 22.63 23.22
N ARG A 284 44.62 21.76 22.24
CA ARG A 284 45.91 21.04 22.16
C ARG A 284 47.10 21.97 22.01
N MET A 285 46.98 23.05 21.23
CA MET A 285 48.06 24.04 21.08
C MET A 285 48.26 24.86 22.36
N LYS A 286 47.17 25.22 23.04
CA LYS A 286 47.21 26.09 24.23
C LYS A 286 47.64 25.35 25.51
N TYR A 287 47.19 24.11 25.70
CA TYR A 287 47.42 23.36 26.94
C TYR A 287 48.19 22.04 26.74
N GLY A 288 48.65 21.75 25.52
CA GLY A 288 49.35 20.51 25.18
C GLY A 288 48.44 19.28 25.12
N TYR A 289 49.03 18.10 24.90
CA TYR A 289 48.31 16.83 24.99
C TYR A 289 48.06 16.49 26.47
N LYS A 290 46.82 16.59 26.93
CA LYS A 290 46.41 15.99 28.21
C LYS A 290 46.27 14.47 28.03
N GLN A 291 47.39 13.75 28.08
CA GLN A 291 47.37 12.29 28.22
C GLN A 291 46.91 11.98 29.65
N LYS A 292 45.74 11.34 29.81
CA LYS A 292 45.44 10.66 31.07
C LYS A 292 46.42 9.49 31.17
N SER A 293 47.24 9.47 32.22
CA SER A 293 48.04 8.29 32.55
C SER A 293 47.10 7.10 32.72
N LEU A 294 47.39 6.00 32.01
CA LEU A 294 46.74 4.72 32.26
C LEU A 294 47.31 4.16 33.57
N GLY A 295 46.62 4.44 34.68
CA GLY A 295 46.78 3.73 35.94
C GLY A 295 47.85 4.26 36.89
N LEU A 296 47.39 4.77 38.04
CA LEU A 296 47.78 4.28 39.37
C LEU A 296 46.50 4.19 40.20
#